data_AF-A0A397S7Y4-F1
#
_entry.id   AF-A0A397S7Y4-F1
#
_cell.length_a   1.000
_cell.length_b   1.000
_cell.length_c   1.000
_cell.angle_alpha   90.00
_cell.angle_beta   90.00
_cell.angle_gamma   90.00
#
_symmetry.space_group_name_H-M   'P 1'
#
loop_
_entity.id
_entity.type
_entity.pdbx_description
1 polymer ?
#
loop_
_entity_poly.entity_id
_entity_poly.type
_entity_poly.pdbx_seq_one_letter_code
_entity_poly.pdbx_strand_id
1 'polypeptide(L)'
;MEYVDGGTEAICIPVGIVSKRIEEASKSQSKLFVCVAIQRADALTDYNNDLDKQFEFEQQTILADESLTNDEKFETIRIINKYHDFDKILYNEGKERICDNCQEECLAI
;
A
#
# COMPACT_ATOMS: atom_id res chain seq x y z
N MET A 1 -39.44 -24.13 43.81
CA MET A 1 -39.54 -24.57 42.41
C MET A 1 -39.13 -23.37 41.58
N GLU A 2 -37.95 -23.48 40.99
CA GLU A 2 -37.24 -22.43 40.26
C GLU A 2 -37.86 -22.24 38.88
N TYR A 3 -37.95 -20.98 38.42
CA TYR A 3 -37.80 -20.57 37.02
C TYR A 3 -37.38 -19.09 37.04
N VAL A 4 -36.07 -18.85 36.87
CA VAL A 4 -35.51 -17.52 36.62
C VAL A 4 -34.93 -17.59 35.21
N ASP A 5 -35.77 -17.41 34.20
CA ASP A 5 -35.28 -17.30 32.83
C ASP A 5 -34.85 -15.86 32.57
N GLY A 6 -33.52 -15.67 32.60
CA GLY A 6 -32.85 -14.46 32.18
C GLY A 6 -33.15 -14.19 30.71
N GLY A 7 -33.96 -13.16 30.46
CA GLY A 7 -34.22 -12.66 29.12
C GLY A 7 -32.93 -12.12 28.52
N THR A 8 -32.30 -12.89 27.64
CA THR A 8 -31.46 -12.31 26.60
C THR A 8 -32.39 -11.49 25.71
N GLU A 9 -32.36 -10.17 25.84
CA GLU A 9 -32.90 -9.29 24.81
C GLU A 9 -32.27 -9.72 23.48
N ALA A 10 -33.09 -10.27 22.58
CA ALA A 10 -32.63 -10.59 21.25
C ALA A 10 -32.27 -9.27 20.56
N ILE A 11 -30.99 -8.91 20.57
CA ILE A 11 -30.49 -7.75 19.84
C ILE A 11 -30.75 -8.04 18.35
N CYS A 12 -31.74 -7.36 17.78
CA CYS A 12 -32.03 -7.40 16.36
C CYS A 12 -30.93 -6.63 15.61
N ILE A 13 -29.79 -7.27 15.39
CA ILE A 13 -28.75 -6.73 14.50
C ILE A 13 -29.20 -7.03 13.06
N PRO A 14 -29.40 -6.00 12.20
CA PRO A 14 -29.66 -6.23 10.79
C PRO A 14 -28.55 -7.10 10.21
N VAL A 15 -28.91 -8.17 9.50
CA VAL A 15 -27.97 -9.13 8.90
C VAL A 15 -26.87 -8.41 8.09
N GLY A 16 -27.18 -7.26 7.48
CA GLY A 16 -26.23 -6.43 6.74
C GLY A 16 -25.18 -5.68 7.58
N ILE A 17 -25.37 -5.45 8.87
CA ILE A 17 -24.34 -4.81 9.73
C ILE A 17 -23.14 -5.74 9.93
N VAL A 18 -23.39 -7.05 10.05
CA VAL A 18 -22.31 -8.05 10.19
C VAL A 18 -21.50 -8.13 8.89
N SER A 19 -22.15 -8.21 7.73
CA SER A 19 -21.46 -8.21 6.43
C SER A 19 -20.61 -6.96 6.19
N LYS A 20 -21.13 -5.75 6.49
CA LYS A 20 -20.38 -4.50 6.32
C LYS A 20 -19.12 -4.46 7.18
N ARG A 21 -19.19 -4.88 8.44
CA ARG A 21 -18.03 -4.93 9.34
C ARG A 21 -16.98 -5.94 8.87
N ILE A 22 -17.40 -7.07 8.30
CA ILE A 22 -16.51 -8.07 7.72
C ILE A 22 -15.80 -7.49 6.48
N GLU A 23 -16.52 -6.77 5.60
CA GLU A 23 -15.93 -6.11 4.43
C GLU A 23 -14.93 -5.01 4.81
N GLU A 24 -15.25 -4.19 5.83
CA GLU A 24 -14.34 -3.15 6.34
C GLU A 24 -13.08 -3.75 6.97
N ALA A 25 -13.22 -4.82 7.76
CA ALA A 25 -12.09 -5.54 8.32
C ALA A 25 -11.21 -6.17 7.22
N SER A 26 -11.81 -6.73 6.18
CA SER A 26 -11.09 -7.26 5.02
C SER A 26 -10.32 -6.17 4.27
N LYS A 27 -10.92 -4.99 4.06
CA LYS A 27 -10.23 -3.82 3.47
C LYS A 27 -9.09 -3.32 4.35
N SER A 28 -9.30 -3.25 5.66
CA SER A 28 -8.26 -2.85 6.61
C SER A 28 -7.08 -3.82 6.61
N GLN A 29 -7.36 -5.12 6.51
CA GLN A 29 -6.34 -6.16 6.44
C GLN A 29 -5.53 -6.08 5.13
N SER A 30 -6.19 -5.85 4.00
CA SER A 30 -5.51 -5.66 2.71
C SER A 30 -4.59 -4.44 2.73
N LYS A 31 -5.03 -3.33 3.34
CA LYS A 31 -4.17 -2.15 3.55
C LYS A 31 -2.94 -2.48 4.41
N LEU A 32 -3.10 -3.32 5.43
CA LEU A 32 -1.99 -3.74 6.29
C LEU A 32 -0.95 -4.58 5.52
N PHE A 33 -1.39 -5.53 4.69
CA PHE A 33 -0.47 -6.35 3.89
C PHE A 33 0.37 -5.52 2.93
N VAL A 34 -0.24 -4.54 2.25
CA VAL A 34 0.48 -3.58 1.39
C VAL A 34 1.55 -2.83 2.18
N CYS A 35 1.22 -2.27 3.35
CA CYS A 35 2.20 -1.56 4.18
C CYS A 35 3.35 -2.46 4.66
N VAL A 36 3.03 -3.69 5.09
CA VAL A 36 4.04 -4.66 5.54
C VAL A 36 4.96 -5.08 4.40
N ALA A 37 4.42 -5.25 3.20
CA ALA A 37 5.20 -5.63 2.02
C ALA A 37 6.24 -4.55 1.66
N ILE A 38 5.84 -3.28 1.67
CA ILE A 38 6.74 -2.14 1.44
C ILE A 38 7.85 -2.15 2.50
N GLN A 39 7.50 -2.20 3.79
CA GLN A 39 8.49 -2.21 4.86
C GLN A 39 9.50 -3.37 4.76
N ARG A 40 9.06 -4.53 4.27
CA ARG A 40 9.95 -5.67 4.04
C ARG A 40 10.86 -5.46 2.85
N ALA A 41 10.35 -4.91 1.75
CA ALA A 41 11.15 -4.55 0.59
C ALA A 41 12.20 -3.50 0.98
N ASP A 42 11.78 -2.40 1.61
CA ASP A 42 12.64 -1.31 2.09
C ASP A 42 13.76 -1.79 3.02
N ALA A 43 13.45 -2.74 3.91
CA ALA A 43 14.43 -3.30 4.85
C ALA A 43 15.47 -4.22 4.18
N LEU A 44 15.16 -4.75 3.00
CA LEU A 44 16.06 -5.59 2.19
C LEU A 44 16.83 -4.76 1.16
N THR A 45 16.36 -3.55 0.82
CA THR A 45 16.99 -2.65 -0.13
C THR A 45 18.41 -2.27 0.32
N ASP A 46 19.38 -2.41 -0.58
CA ASP A 46 20.75 -1.89 -0.39
C ASP A 46 20.82 -0.44 -0.87
N TYR A 47 20.72 0.49 0.09
CA TYR A 47 20.75 1.94 -0.14
C TYR A 47 22.12 2.49 -0.57
N ASN A 48 23.14 1.64 -0.76
CA ASN A 48 24.39 2.06 -1.42
C ASN A 48 24.27 2.09 -2.95
N ASN A 49 23.20 1.55 -3.53
CA ASN A 49 22.94 1.59 -4.97
C ASN A 49 22.23 2.89 -5.39
N ASP A 50 22.16 3.15 -6.70
CA ASP A 50 21.35 4.25 -7.25
C ASP A 50 19.85 4.01 -7.10
N LEU A 51 19.05 5.08 -7.14
CA LEU A 51 17.60 5.04 -6.89
C LEU A 51 16.85 4.12 -7.86
N ASP A 52 17.27 4.07 -9.12
CA ASP A 52 16.65 3.19 -10.12
C ASP A 52 16.87 1.71 -9.78
N LYS A 53 18.09 1.32 -9.34
CA LYS A 53 18.35 -0.04 -8.87
C LYS A 53 17.59 -0.40 -7.59
N GLN A 54 17.48 0.54 -6.65
CA GLN A 54 16.69 0.33 -5.42
C GLN A 54 15.23 0.05 -5.78
N PHE A 55 14.66 0.88 -6.66
CA PHE A 55 13.29 0.75 -7.14
C PHE A 55 13.03 -0.55 -7.93
N GLU A 56 13.95 -0.96 -8.80
CA GLU A 56 13.87 -2.26 -9.50
C GLU A 56 13.87 -3.43 -8.51
N PHE A 57 14.75 -3.38 -7.50
CA PHE A 57 14.85 -4.42 -6.48
C PHE A 57 13.58 -4.54 -5.63
N GLU A 58 13.01 -3.41 -5.21
CA GLU A 58 11.77 -3.38 -4.44
C GLU A 58 10.62 -3.99 -5.24
N GLN A 59 10.46 -3.61 -6.51
CA GLN A 59 9.44 -4.20 -7.38
C GLN A 59 9.61 -5.71 -7.54
N GLN A 60 10.84 -6.21 -7.74
CA GLN A 60 11.10 -7.65 -7.84
C GLN A 60 10.75 -8.37 -6.53
N THR A 61 11.07 -7.77 -5.39
CA THR A 61 10.76 -8.32 -4.07
C THR A 61 9.24 -8.44 -3.87
N ILE A 62 8.46 -7.42 -4.25
CA ILE A 62 7.00 -7.45 -4.18
C ILE A 62 6.39 -8.47 -5.15
N LEU A 63 6.90 -8.54 -6.38
CA LEU A 63 6.42 -9.49 -7.37
C LEU A 63 6.69 -10.95 -6.95
N ALA A 64 7.82 -11.19 -6.29
CA ALA A 64 8.20 -12.50 -5.77
C ALA A 64 7.48 -12.89 -4.47
N ASP A 65 6.85 -11.96 -3.74
CA ASP A 65 6.18 -12.26 -2.48
C ASP A 65 4.88 -13.07 -2.72
N GLU A 66 4.92 -14.37 -2.43
CA GLU A 66 3.77 -15.29 -2.58
C GLU A 66 2.67 -15.06 -1.54
N SER A 67 2.95 -14.29 -0.47
CA SER A 67 1.95 -13.97 0.56
C SER A 67 0.95 -12.89 0.13
N LEU A 68 1.23 -12.18 -0.97
CA LEU A 68 0.39 -11.11 -1.50
C LEU A 68 -0.51 -11.61 -2.64
N THR A 69 -1.75 -11.14 -2.64
CA THR A 69 -2.63 -11.29 -3.80
C THR A 69 -2.19 -10.38 -4.96
N ASN A 70 -2.68 -10.64 -6.17
CA ASN A 70 -2.36 -9.80 -7.34
C ASN A 70 -2.79 -8.34 -7.14
N ASP A 71 -3.94 -8.11 -6.51
CA ASP A 71 -4.44 -6.75 -6.23
C ASP A 71 -3.54 -6.03 -5.23
N GLU A 72 -3.08 -6.74 -4.19
CA GLU A 72 -2.12 -6.17 -3.21
C GLU A 72 -0.77 -5.90 -3.84
N LYS A 73 -0.25 -6.77 -4.72
CA LYS A 73 0.98 -6.50 -5.49
C LYS A 73 0.84 -5.27 -6.35
N PHE A 74 -0.28 -5.16 -7.08
CA PHE A 74 -0.56 -4.01 -7.93
C PHE A 74 -0.61 -2.70 -7.12
N GLU A 75 -1.36 -2.70 -6.01
CA GLU A 75 -1.46 -1.54 -5.13
C GLU A 75 -0.12 -1.18 -4.49
N THR A 76 0.66 -2.18 -4.08
CA THR A 76 2.00 -1.99 -3.52
C THR A 76 2.96 -1.37 -4.54
N ILE A 77 3.02 -1.92 -5.76
CA ILE A 77 3.85 -1.38 -6.85
C ILE A 77 3.42 0.05 -7.20
N ARG A 78 2.12 0.34 -7.21
CA ARG A 78 1.61 1.70 -7.45
C ARG A 78 2.11 2.70 -6.40
N ILE A 79 2.23 2.28 -5.14
CA ILE A 79 2.76 3.13 -4.06
C ILE A 79 4.27 3.30 -4.22
N ILE A 80 5.01 2.22 -4.47
CA ILE A 80 6.47 2.26 -4.67
C ILE A 80 6.84 3.16 -5.86
N ASN A 81 6.09 3.12 -6.97
CA ASN A 81 6.29 4.06 -8.10
C ASN A 81 6.20 5.53 -7.66
N LYS A 82 5.21 5.87 -6.81
CA LYS A 82 5.07 7.24 -6.31
C LYS A 82 6.22 7.65 -5.39
N TYR A 83 6.74 6.72 -4.59
CA TYR A 83 7.91 6.99 -3.76
C TYR A 83 9.16 7.18 -4.61
N HIS A 84 9.35 6.36 -5.65
CA HIS A 84 10.46 6.53 -6.58
C HIS A 84 10.44 7.88 -7.31
N ASP A 85 9.27 8.30 -7.82
CA ASP A 85 9.10 9.64 -8.41
C ASP A 85 9.43 10.75 -7.38
N PHE A 86 8.98 10.57 -6.14
CA PHE A 86 9.24 11.51 -5.05
C PHE A 86 10.72 11.57 -4.68
N ASP A 87 11.39 10.43 -4.59
CA ASP A 87 12.82 10.34 -4.27
C ASP A 87 13.66 10.98 -5.39
N LYS A 88 13.30 10.74 -6.65
CA LYS A 88 13.93 11.43 -7.79
C LYS A 88 13.81 12.94 -7.70
N ILE A 89 12.65 13.46 -7.31
CA ILE A 89 12.48 14.90 -7.05
C ILE A 89 13.35 15.33 -5.86
N LEU A 90 13.36 14.59 -4.76
CA LEU A 90 14.09 14.92 -3.54
C LEU A 90 15.60 15.00 -3.77
N TYR A 91 16.14 14.09 -4.59
CA TYR A 91 17.55 14.00 -4.91
C TYR A 91 17.94 14.76 -6.20
N ASN A 92 17.00 15.46 -6.83
CA ASN A 92 17.16 16.13 -8.14
C ASN A 92 17.71 15.18 -9.23
N GLU A 93 17.29 13.93 -9.20
CA GLU A 93 17.60 12.94 -10.22
C GLU A 93 16.54 12.98 -11.32
N GLY A 94 16.95 13.40 -12.51
CA GLY A 94 16.05 13.51 -13.65
C GLY A 94 16.66 14.39 -14.73
N LYS A 95 15.98 14.47 -15.87
CA LYS A 95 16.43 15.36 -16.93
C LYS A 95 15.76 16.72 -16.78
N GLU A 96 16.54 17.75 -16.54
CA GLU A 96 16.06 19.13 -16.59
C GLU A 96 15.54 19.45 -18.01
N ARG A 97 14.34 20.01 -18.08
CA ARG A 97 13.71 20.50 -19.30
C ARG A 97 12.93 21.77 -19.01
N ILE A 98 12.83 22.67 -19.99
CA ILE A 98 11.86 23.76 -19.92
C ILE A 98 10.46 23.15 -20.17
N CYS A 99 9.55 23.30 -19.22
CA CYS A 99 8.19 22.80 -19.36
C CYS A 99 7.36 23.75 -20.24
N ASP A 100 6.82 23.27 -21.36
CA ASP A 100 6.02 24.10 -22.29
C ASP A 100 4.79 24.75 -21.62
N ASN A 101 4.23 24.11 -20.59
CA ASN A 101 3.08 24.65 -19.87
C ASN A 101 3.47 25.70 -18.82
N CYS A 102 4.56 25.46 -18.09
CA CYS A 102 4.97 26.32 -16.97
C CYS A 102 5.96 27.42 -17.42
N GLN A 103 6.63 27.25 -18.56
CA GLN A 103 7.73 28.08 -19.06
C GLN A 103 8.93 28.19 -18.10
N GLU A 104 9.04 27.25 -17.17
CA GLU A 104 10.11 27.16 -16.16
C GLU A 104 10.92 25.87 -16.36
N GLU A 105 12.13 25.84 -15.80
CA GLU A 105 12.94 24.62 -15.71
C GLU A 105 12.28 23.62 -14.75
N CYS A 106 12.10 22.38 -15.22
CA CYS A 106 11.41 21.31 -14.52
C CYS A 106 12.20 20.01 -14.68
N LEU A 107 12.17 19.17 -13.64
CA LEU A 107 12.68 17.81 -13.72
C LEU A 107 11.68 16.92 -14.49
N ALA A 108 12.13 16.32 -15.58
CA ALA A 108 11.43 15.24 -16.25
C ALA A 108 11.79 13.92 -15.57
N ILE A 109 10.79 13.36 -14.90
CA ILE A 109 10.72 12.01 -14.32
C ILE A 109 9.85 11.12 -15.20
#